data_AF-A0A9X1PPS5-F1
#
_entry.id   AF-A0A9X1PPS5-F1
#
_cell.length_a   1.000
_cell.length_b   1.000
_cell.length_c   1.000
_cell.angle_alpha   90.00
_cell.angle_beta   90.00
_cell.angle_gamma   90.00
#
_symmetry.space_group_name_H-M   'P 1'
#
loop_
_entity.id
_entity.type
_entity.pdbx_description
1 polymer ?
#
loop_
_entity_poly.entity_id
_entity_poly.type
_entity_poly.pdbx_seq_one_letter_code
_entity_poly.pdbx_strand_id
1 'polypeptide(L)' 'MLEPQLTGLQKRASKYIDKAISYQLRPGEMIEGHFIGFDKTNIDRAVIQMSNAADRTTLPLMTVVNYFEGVEDEEENDGA' A
#
# COMPACT_ATOMS: atom_id res chain seq x y z
N MET A 1 5.96 16.23 22.11
CA MET A 1 5.16 15.05 21.75
C MET A 1 6.08 14.12 21.00
N LEU A 2 6.26 12.86 21.44
CA LEU A 2 7.09 11.90 20.72
C LEU A 2 6.34 11.50 19.45
N GLU A 3 6.85 11.89 18.28
CA GLU A 3 6.32 11.38 17.01
C GLU A 3 6.40 9.85 17.03
N PRO A 4 5.35 9.13 16.63
CA PRO A 4 5.38 7.68 16.60
C PRO A 4 6.52 7.24 15.68
N GLN A 5 7.51 6.56 16.26
CA GLN A 5 8.63 6.05 15.49
C GLN A 5 8.13 4.95 14.56
N LEU A 6 8.10 5.23 13.27
CA LEU A 6 7.74 4.26 12.25
C LEU A 6 8.71 3.07 12.28
N THR A 7 8.17 1.86 12.15
CA THR A 7 9.00 0.66 11.97
C THR A 7 9.77 0.74 10.65
N GLY A 8 10.80 -0.11 10.48
CA GLY A 8 11.56 -0.16 9.22
C GLY A 8 10.66 -0.41 8.00
N LEU A 9 9.63 -1.24 8.15
CA LEU A 9 8.66 -1.51 7.08
C LEU A 9 7.73 -0.33 6.82
N GLN A 10 7.26 0.36 7.86
CA GLN A 10 6.45 1.57 7.71
C GLN A 10 7.23 2.71 7.05
N LYS A 11 8.52 2.86 7.38
CA LYS A 11 9.41 3.83 6.71
C LYS A 11 9.57 3.53 5.22
N ARG A 12 9.67 2.26 4.83
CA ARG A 12 9.73 1.88 3.41
C ARG A 12 8.40 2.12 2.71
N ALA A 13 7.29 1.77 3.35
CA ALA A 13 5.97 1.99 2.79
C ALA A 13 5.61 3.48 2.68
N SER A 14 6.08 4.35 3.57
CA SER A 14 5.64 5.74 3.65
C SER A 14 5.86 6.55 2.37
N LYS A 15 6.85 6.21 1.55
CA LYS A 15 7.08 6.85 0.23
C LYS A 15 5.98 6.57 -0.80
N TYR A 16 5.11 5.61 -0.52
CA TYR A 16 4.03 5.19 -1.40
C TYR A 16 2.65 5.68 -0.94
N ILE A 17 2.59 6.46 0.16
CA ILE A 17 1.33 7.09 0.56
C ILE A 17 0.83 7.97 -0.60
N ASP A 18 -0.48 7.98 -0.81
CA ASP A 18 -1.20 8.58 -1.92
C ASP A 18 -0.97 7.94 -3.30
N LYS A 19 -0.16 6.86 -3.39
CA LYS A 19 -0.08 6.07 -4.63
C LYS A 19 -1.30 5.14 -4.77
N ALA A 20 -1.75 4.99 -6.01
CA ALA A 20 -2.81 4.04 -6.37
C ALA A 20 -2.30 2.60 -6.28
N ILE A 21 -3.15 1.68 -5.83
CA ILE A 21 -2.91 0.25 -5.75
C ILE A 21 -4.06 -0.49 -6.42
N SER A 22 -3.73 -1.44 -7.29
CA SER A 22 -4.67 -2.42 -7.83
C SER A 22 -4.14 -3.81 -7.50
N TYR A 23 -4.66 -4.39 -6.41
CA TYR A 23 -4.16 -5.65 -5.87
C TYR A 23 -5.23 -6.73 -5.96
N GLN A 24 -4.91 -7.82 -6.67
CA GLN A 24 -5.77 -9.00 -6.73
C GLN A 24 -5.59 -9.85 -5.47
N LEU A 25 -6.59 -9.84 -4.58
CA LEU A 25 -6.55 -10.64 -3.36
C LEU A 25 -6.81 -12.13 -3.66
N ARG A 26 -7.77 -12.40 -4.57
CA ARG A 26 -8.19 -13.74 -5.00
C ARG A 26 -8.67 -13.69 -6.46
N PRO A 27 -8.82 -14.82 -7.16
CA PRO A 27 -9.50 -14.87 -8.44
C PRO A 27 -10.90 -14.22 -8.36
N GLY A 28 -11.10 -13.12 -9.11
CA GLY A 28 -12.36 -12.36 -9.11
C GLY A 28 -12.52 -11.32 -7.99
N GLU A 29 -11.55 -11.17 -7.07
CA GLU A 29 -11.59 -10.19 -5.99
C GLU A 29 -10.38 -9.24 -6.11
N MET A 30 -10.65 -8.01 -6.51
CA MET A 30 -9.64 -6.97 -6.73
C MET A 30 -9.87 -5.78 -5.79
N ILE A 31 -8.79 -5.31 -5.19
CA ILE A 31 -8.75 -4.10 -4.38
C ILE A 31 -8.16 -3.00 -5.25
N GLU A 32 -9.01 -2.07 -5.65
CA GLU A 32 -8.60 -0.84 -6.34
C GLU A 32 -8.78 0.34 -5.42
N GLY A 33 -7.71 1.08 -5.17
CA GLY A 33 -7.74 2.18 -4.22
C GLY A 33 -6.43 2.95 -4.14
N HIS A 34 -6.31 3.77 -3.10
CA HIS A 34 -5.10 4.53 -2.79
C HIS A 34 -4.59 4.14 -1.41
N PHE A 35 -3.29 3.96 -1.28
CA PHE A 35 -2.68 3.75 0.03
C PHE A 35 -2.64 5.08 0.79
N ILE A 36 -3.46 5.24 1.83
CA ILE A 36 -3.64 6.52 2.54
C ILE A 36 -2.92 6.59 3.90
N GLY A 37 -2.11 5.58 4.23
CA GLY A 37 -1.33 5.53 5.47
C GLY A 37 -1.59 4.30 6.32
N PHE A 38 -1.06 4.30 7.54
CA PHE A 38 -1.00 3.10 8.39
C PHE A 38 -2.23 2.92 9.27
N ASP A 39 -2.57 1.67 9.56
CA ASP A 39 -3.62 1.36 10.53
C ASP A 39 -3.15 1.76 11.95
N LYS A 40 -3.98 2.53 12.66
CA LYS A 40 -3.65 3.06 13.99
C LYS A 40 -3.68 1.98 15.08
N THR A 41 -4.34 0.86 14.82
CA THR A 41 -4.52 -0.26 15.75
C THR A 41 -3.57 -1.41 15.45
N ASN A 42 -3.06 -1.50 14.22
CA ASN A 42 -2.15 -2.56 13.79
C ASN A 42 -1.02 -1.99 12.92
N ILE A 43 0.20 -1.95 13.49
CA ILE A 43 1.38 -1.38 12.85
C ILE A 43 1.81 -2.10 11.56
N ASP A 44 1.38 -3.35 11.37
CA ASP A 44 1.73 -4.19 10.23
C ASP A 44 0.70 -4.10 9.09
N ARG A 45 -0.22 -3.13 9.15
CA ARG A 45 -1.26 -2.93 8.13
C ARG A 45 -1.26 -1.53 7.53
N ALA A 46 -1.51 -1.51 6.23
CA ALA A 46 -1.75 -0.32 5.42
C ALA A 46 -3.25 -0.12 5.21
N VAL A 47 -3.72 1.11 5.27
CA VAL A 47 -5.10 1.50 4.98
C VAL A 47 -5.20 1.90 3.52
N ILE A 48 -6.12 1.25 2.81
CA ILE A 48 -6.42 1.54 1.42
C ILE A 48 -7.80 2.21 1.36
N GLN A 49 -7.85 3.41 0.78
CA GLN A 49 -9.11 4.06 0.43
C GLN A 49 -9.58 3.49 -0.91
N MET A 50 -10.72 2.82 -0.93
CA MET A 50 -11.24 2.20 -2.15
C MET A 50 -11.62 3.28 -3.18
N SER A 51 -11.38 3.01 -4.47
CA SER A 51 -11.70 3.96 -5.55
C SER A 51 -13.20 3.94 -5.92
N ASN A 52 -13.86 2.80 -5.75
CA ASN A 52 -15.25 2.58 -6.12
C ASN A 52 -16.24 2.86 -4.98
N ALA A 53 -15.75 3.12 -3.77
CA ALA A 53 -16.57 3.30 -2.58
C ALA A 53 -15.91 4.30 -1.62
N ALA A 54 -16.72 4.96 -0.79
CA ALA A 54 -16.20 5.74 0.34
C ALA A 54 -15.57 4.85 1.44
N ASP A 55 -15.53 3.53 1.23
CA ASP A 55 -15.03 2.54 2.15
C ASP A 55 -13.50 2.47 2.19
N ARG A 56 -13.00 1.96 3.32
CA ARG A 56 -11.58 1.69 3.54
C ARG A 56 -11.40 0.21 3.80
N THR A 57 -10.34 -0.35 3.24
CA THR A 57 -9.88 -1.68 3.58
C THR A 57 -8.45 -1.61 4.11
N THR A 58 -7.93 -2.74 4.59
CA THR A 58 -6.54 -2.82 5.03
C THR A 58 -5.83 -3.99 4.41
N LEU A 59 -4.61 -3.74 3.95
CA LEU A 59 -3.70 -4.76 3.42
C LEU A 59 -2.52 -4.96 4.38
N PRO A 60 -1.90 -6.15 4.41
CA PRO A 60 -0.62 -6.33 5.08
C PRO A 60 0.41 -5.35 4.52
N LEU A 61 1.18 -4.72 5.40
CA LEU A 61 2.14 -3.72 5.00
C LEU A 61 3.22 -4.29 4.08
N MET A 62 3.60 -5.55 4.30
CA MET A 62 4.52 -6.28 3.43
C MET A 62 3.96 -6.46 2.02
N THR A 63 2.65 -6.70 1.89
CA THR A 63 1.98 -6.79 0.58
C THR A 63 2.05 -5.46 -0.16
N VAL A 64 1.81 -4.34 0.52
CA VAL A 64 1.86 -3.00 -0.09
C VAL A 64 3.28 -2.65 -0.53
N VAL A 65 4.28 -2.94 0.30
CA VAL A 65 5.68 -2.72 -0.06
C VAL A 65 6.07 -3.58 -1.26
N ASN A 66 5.78 -4.88 -1.24
CA ASN A 66 6.11 -5.77 -2.35
C ASN A 66 5.37 -5.39 -3.64
N TYR A 67 4.13 -4.92 -3.54
CA TYR A 67 3.38 -4.43 -4.70
C TYR A 67 4.10 -3.25 -5.35
N PHE A 68 4.43 -2.21 -4.57
CA PHE A 68 5.06 -1.02 -5.15
C PHE A 68 6.50 -1.25 -5.57
N GLU A 69 7.29 -2.02 -4.80
CA GLU A 69 8.66 -2.36 -5.18
C GLU A 69 8.68 -3.28 -6.41
N GLY A 70 7.75 -4.24 -6.51
CA GLY A 70 7.65 -5.13 -7.66
C GLY A 70 7.06 -4.48 -8.93
N VAL A 71 6.19 -3.47 -8.77
CA VAL A 71 5.73 -2.64 -9.90
C VAL A 71 6.84 -1.70 -10.37
N GLU A 72 7.67 -1.17 -9.46
CA GLU A 72 8.83 -0.35 -9.80
C GLU A 72 9.88 -1.16 -10.61
N ASP A 73 10.01 -2.48 -10.40
CA ASP A 73 10.87 -3.36 -11.21
C ASP A 73 10.30 -3.62 -12.64
N GLU A 74 8.99 -3.50 -12.86
CA GLU A 74 8.38 -3.65 -14.20
C GLU A 74 8.39 -2.33 -15.01
N GLU A 75 8.44 -1.17 -14.37
CA GLU A 75 8.51 0.14 -15.06
C GLU A 75 9.92 0.50 -15.59
N GLU A 76 10.99 -0.23 -15.25
CA GLU A 76 12.35 0.01 -15.78
C GLU A 76 12.65 -0.71 -17.12
N ASN A 77 11.69 -1.42 -17.74
CA ASN A 77 11.91 -2.17 -18.99
C ASN A 77 11.13 -1.67 -20.22
N ASP A 78 10.69 -0.41 -20.24
CA ASP A 78 10.11 0.22 -21.43
C ASP A 78 10.88 1.52 -21.77
N GLY A 79 11.98 1.37 -22.52
CA GLY A 79 12.71 2.51 -23.06
C GLY A 79 14.12 2.23 -23.60
N ALA A 80 14.28 1.16 -24.40
CA ALA A 80 15.40 1.00 -25.32
C ALA A 80 15.03 1.50 -26.73
#